data_AF-A0A9E6EUM5-F1
#
_entry.id   AF-A0A9E6EUM5-F1
#
_cell.length_a   1.000
_cell.length_b   1.000
_cell.length_c   1.000
_cell.angle_alpha   90.00
_cell.angle_beta   90.00
_cell.angle_gamma   90.00
#
_symmetry.space_group_name_H-M   'P 1'
#
loop_
_entity.id
_entity.type
_entity.pdbx_description
1 polymer ?
#
loop_
_entity_poly.entity_id
_entity_poly.type
_entity_poly.pdbx_seq_one_letter_code
_entity_poly.pdbx_strand_id
1 'polypeptide(L)'
;MTIVGTRPEIIRLSRVLAKLDQYTEHVLVHTGQNYDYELNQIFFDDLDIRKPDYFLEAAGSTAAETVGLIIAKADVVIDKEKPDALLILGDTNSCLAVYPAKRRKIPVFHMEAGNRCFDQRVPEEINRKIVDHTADINLTYSDIAREYLLREGLPADRIIKTGSPMFEVLSYYHEKIEHSDVLERLGLVSGEYFLVSAHREENIESDRNFQRLVTILNMLADEFKKRVIVSTHPRTRKRI
;
A
#
# COMPACT_ATOMS: atom_id res chain seq x y z
N MET A 1 -16.33 -7.18 -0.59
CA MET A 1 -15.89 -5.77 -0.48
C MET A 1 -14.37 -5.73 -0.34
N THR A 2 -13.70 -4.76 -0.96
CA THR A 2 -12.27 -4.51 -0.77
C THR A 2 -12.07 -3.08 -0.27
N ILE A 3 -11.27 -2.90 0.79
CA ILE A 3 -10.91 -1.58 1.32
C ILE A 3 -9.43 -1.33 1.06
N VAL A 4 -9.12 -0.21 0.41
CA VAL A 4 -7.76 0.27 0.13
C VAL A 4 -7.61 1.72 0.60
N GLY A 5 -6.39 2.23 0.75
CA GLY A 5 -6.22 3.66 1.03
C GLY A 5 -4.96 4.31 0.49
N THR A 6 -4.09 3.56 -0.17
CA THR A 6 -2.83 4.04 -0.68
C THR A 6 -2.58 3.52 -2.09
N ARG A 7 -1.74 4.26 -2.81
CA ARG A 7 -1.28 3.88 -4.15
C ARG A 7 -0.64 2.49 -4.21
N PRO A 8 0.30 2.09 -3.32
CA PRO A 8 0.86 0.74 -3.37
C PRO A 8 -0.18 -0.37 -3.28
N GLU A 9 -1.24 -0.16 -2.49
CA GLU A 9 -2.33 -1.13 -2.40
C GLU A 9 -3.10 -1.25 -3.73
N ILE A 10 -3.45 -0.12 -4.35
CA ILE A 10 -4.14 -0.07 -5.66
C ILE A 10 -3.32 -0.78 -6.74
N ILE A 11 -2.00 -0.48 -6.83
CA ILE A 11 -1.11 -1.09 -7.82
C ILE A 11 -1.08 -2.61 -7.66
N ARG A 12 -0.84 -3.10 -6.43
CA ARG A 12 -0.71 -4.52 -6.13
C ARG A 12 -2.02 -5.29 -6.30
N LEU A 13 -3.14 -4.66 -5.97
CA LEU A 13 -4.46 -5.28 -6.14
C LEU A 13 -5.01 -5.12 -7.56
N SER A 14 -4.44 -4.30 -8.44
CA SER A 14 -5.00 -3.99 -9.76
C SER A 14 -5.55 -5.21 -10.53
N ARG A 15 -4.81 -6.32 -10.56
CA ARG A 15 -5.24 -7.56 -11.23
C ARG A 15 -6.22 -8.41 -10.40
N VAL A 16 -6.11 -8.35 -9.08
CA VAL A 16 -7.07 -8.97 -8.16
C VAL A 16 -8.44 -8.28 -8.27
N LEU A 17 -8.48 -6.94 -8.27
CA LEU A 17 -9.72 -6.15 -8.41
C LEU A 17 -10.43 -6.48 -9.73
N ALA A 18 -9.68 -6.55 -10.84
CA ALA A 18 -10.25 -6.91 -12.14
C ALA A 18 -10.90 -8.31 -12.14
N LYS A 19 -10.33 -9.27 -11.38
CA LYS A 19 -10.92 -10.61 -11.22
C LYS A 19 -12.12 -10.59 -10.28
N LEU A 20 -12.06 -9.86 -9.18
CA LEU A 20 -13.20 -9.71 -8.28
C LEU A 20 -14.39 -9.05 -8.97
N ASP A 21 -14.17 -8.01 -9.77
CA ASP A 21 -15.22 -7.37 -10.58
C ASP A 21 -15.85 -8.33 -11.60
N GLN A 22 -15.08 -9.29 -12.14
CA GLN A 22 -15.58 -10.27 -13.10
C GLN A 22 -16.45 -11.36 -12.45
N TYR A 23 -16.10 -11.80 -11.25
CA TYR A 23 -16.65 -13.02 -10.65
C TYR A 23 -17.49 -12.78 -9.39
N THR A 24 -17.59 -11.54 -8.92
CA THR A 24 -18.33 -11.19 -7.69
C THR A 24 -19.05 -9.85 -7.81
N GLU A 25 -20.03 -9.61 -6.94
CA GLU A 25 -20.57 -8.29 -6.68
C GLU A 25 -19.57 -7.50 -5.82
N HIS A 26 -18.57 -6.95 -6.50
CA HIS A 26 -17.43 -6.33 -5.84
C HIS A 26 -17.68 -4.86 -5.51
N VAL A 27 -17.75 -4.55 -4.21
CA VAL A 27 -17.72 -3.17 -3.71
C VAL A 27 -16.28 -2.77 -3.38
N LEU A 28 -15.77 -1.72 -4.03
CA LEU A 28 -14.47 -1.13 -3.81
C LEU A 28 -14.59 0.16 -3.00
N VAL A 29 -13.90 0.22 -1.86
CA VAL A 29 -13.91 1.37 -0.96
C VAL A 29 -12.50 1.92 -0.83
N HIS A 30 -12.35 3.23 -1.00
CA HIS A 30 -11.10 3.94 -0.78
C HIS A 30 -11.20 4.77 0.50
N THR A 31 -10.29 4.57 1.46
CA THR A 31 -10.36 5.27 2.75
C THR A 31 -10.08 6.76 2.65
N GLY A 32 -9.30 7.18 1.64
CA GLY A 32 -8.88 8.58 1.52
C GLY A 32 -7.99 9.02 2.68
N GLN A 33 -7.23 8.09 3.27
CA GLN A 33 -6.29 8.38 4.36
C GLN A 33 -5.15 9.34 3.95
N ASN A 34 -4.88 9.48 2.65
CA ASN A 34 -3.90 10.42 2.11
C ASN A 34 -4.60 11.49 1.26
N TYR A 35 -4.36 12.75 1.57
CA TYR A 35 -5.03 13.93 1.00
C TYR A 35 -4.46 14.36 -0.37
N ASP A 36 -4.25 13.42 -1.29
CA ASP A 36 -3.81 13.78 -2.64
C ASP A 36 -4.68 13.09 -3.71
N TYR A 37 -5.81 13.73 -3.98
CA TYR A 37 -6.82 13.26 -4.93
C TYR A 37 -6.29 13.22 -6.37
N GLU A 38 -5.50 14.22 -6.78
CA GLU A 38 -4.91 14.28 -8.13
C GLU A 38 -3.95 13.11 -8.37
N LEU A 39 -3.14 12.77 -7.36
CA LEU A 39 -2.26 11.61 -7.43
C LEU A 39 -3.02 10.29 -7.48
N ASN A 40 -4.18 10.16 -6.84
CA ASN A 40 -4.93 8.90 -6.83
C ASN A 40 -5.62 8.62 -8.18
N GLN A 41 -6.21 9.65 -8.82
CA GLN A 41 -6.99 9.44 -10.04
C GLN A 41 -6.13 8.94 -11.21
N ILE A 42 -4.89 9.43 -11.33
CA ILE A 42 -3.93 8.99 -12.36
C ILE A 42 -3.69 7.48 -12.29
N PHE A 43 -3.60 6.88 -11.10
CA PHE A 43 -3.35 5.43 -11.00
C PHE A 43 -4.57 4.58 -11.37
N PHE A 44 -5.79 5.06 -11.13
CA PHE A 44 -6.99 4.37 -11.60
C PHE A 44 -7.03 4.39 -13.13
N ASP A 45 -6.71 5.53 -13.74
CA ASP A 45 -6.71 5.69 -15.19
C ASP A 45 -5.56 4.89 -15.85
N ASP A 46 -4.32 5.00 -15.36
CA ASP A 46 -3.14 4.31 -15.92
C ASP A 46 -3.25 2.78 -15.84
N LEU A 47 -3.84 2.29 -14.75
CA LEU A 47 -4.00 0.85 -14.48
C LEU A 47 -5.35 0.31 -14.98
N ASP A 48 -6.16 1.10 -15.69
CA ASP A 48 -7.49 0.72 -16.16
C ASP A 48 -8.38 0.14 -15.04
N ILE A 49 -8.24 0.66 -13.82
CA ILE A 49 -9.04 0.26 -12.65
C ILE A 49 -10.21 1.24 -12.54
N ARG A 50 -11.43 0.70 -12.42
CA ARG A 50 -12.61 1.55 -12.19
C ARG A 50 -12.48 2.38 -10.92
N LYS A 51 -13.24 3.47 -10.86
CA LYS A 51 -13.32 4.30 -9.64
C LYS A 51 -13.91 3.49 -8.47
N PRO A 52 -13.45 3.74 -7.23
CA PRO A 52 -14.09 3.22 -6.02
C PRO A 52 -15.57 3.62 -5.94
N ASP A 53 -16.40 2.71 -5.43
CA ASP A 53 -17.82 2.95 -5.17
C ASP A 53 -18.00 3.93 -3.99
N TYR A 54 -17.04 3.95 -3.07
CA TYR A 54 -17.04 4.81 -1.89
C TYR A 54 -15.67 5.44 -1.64
N PHE A 55 -15.68 6.73 -1.28
CA PHE A 55 -14.54 7.42 -0.68
C PHE A 55 -14.90 7.80 0.76
N LEU A 56 -14.12 7.33 1.73
CA LEU A 56 -14.40 7.61 3.14
C LEU A 56 -13.93 9.01 3.57
N GLU A 57 -12.96 9.61 2.88
CA GLU A 57 -12.37 10.89 3.30
C GLU A 57 -11.87 10.86 4.77
N ALA A 58 -11.15 9.80 5.14
CA ALA A 58 -10.76 9.52 6.52
C ALA A 58 -9.40 10.14 6.92
N ALA A 59 -8.96 11.19 6.22
CA ALA A 59 -7.73 11.91 6.56
C ALA A 59 -7.91 12.73 7.85
N GLY A 60 -7.20 12.34 8.91
CA GLY A 60 -7.11 13.09 10.16
C GLY A 60 -5.83 13.91 10.26
N SER A 61 -5.73 14.76 11.29
CA SER A 61 -4.52 15.52 11.62
C SER A 61 -3.40 14.65 12.21
N THR A 62 -3.78 13.53 12.82
CA THR A 62 -2.85 12.54 13.40
C THR A 62 -3.14 11.14 12.87
N ALA A 63 -2.18 10.22 13.04
CA ALA A 63 -2.39 8.81 12.70
C ALA A 63 -3.55 8.21 13.50
N ALA A 64 -3.64 8.48 14.80
CA ALA A 64 -4.72 7.98 15.65
C ALA A 64 -6.10 8.49 15.24
N GLU A 65 -6.21 9.78 14.89
CA GLU A 65 -7.46 10.36 14.37
C GLU A 65 -7.84 9.73 13.03
N THR A 66 -6.88 9.58 12.10
CA THR A 66 -7.08 8.91 10.81
C THR A 66 -7.62 7.50 11.00
N VAL A 67 -7.01 6.72 11.91
CA VAL A 67 -7.47 5.36 12.27
C VAL A 67 -8.89 5.37 12.83
N GLY A 68 -9.20 6.29 13.75
CA GLY A 68 -10.54 6.44 14.32
C GLY A 68 -11.60 6.74 13.25
N LEU A 69 -11.27 7.63 12.31
CA LEU A 69 -12.13 7.96 11.16
C LEU A 69 -12.31 6.76 10.23
N ILE A 70 -11.25 6.02 9.91
CA ILE A 70 -11.31 4.81 9.08
C ILE A 70 -12.28 3.81 9.72
N ILE A 71 -12.13 3.52 11.01
CA ILE A 71 -12.99 2.58 11.73
C ILE A 71 -14.46 3.03 11.68
N ALA A 72 -14.73 4.28 12.07
CA ALA A 72 -16.09 4.81 12.14
C ALA A 72 -16.77 4.85 10.77
N LYS A 73 -16.06 5.33 9.74
CA LYS A 73 -16.63 5.48 8.39
C LYS A 73 -16.73 4.15 7.65
N ALA A 74 -15.77 3.23 7.84
CA ALA A 74 -15.88 1.88 7.28
C ALA A 74 -17.08 1.13 7.86
N ASP A 75 -17.38 1.29 9.17
CA ASP A 75 -18.55 0.65 9.79
C ASP A 75 -19.86 1.04 9.10
N VAL A 76 -20.02 2.32 8.74
CA VAL A 76 -21.22 2.83 8.04
C VAL A 76 -21.38 2.17 6.66
N VAL A 77 -20.30 2.09 5.88
CA VAL A 77 -20.36 1.47 4.55
C VAL A 77 -20.57 -0.04 4.65
N ILE A 78 -19.93 -0.70 5.61
CA ILE A 78 -20.10 -2.13 5.87
C ILE A 78 -21.55 -2.44 6.30
N ASP A 79 -22.18 -1.60 7.14
CA ASP A 79 -23.58 -1.77 7.54
C ASP A 79 -24.55 -1.61 6.37
N LYS A 80 -24.25 -0.67 5.48
CA LYS A 80 -25.05 -0.41 4.28
C LYS A 80 -24.96 -1.56 3.27
N GLU A 81 -23.75 -1.95 2.91
CA GLU A 81 -23.48 -2.92 1.84
C GLU A 81 -23.58 -4.38 2.31
N LYS A 82 -23.42 -4.63 3.62
CA LYS A 82 -23.47 -5.95 4.25
C LYS A 82 -22.68 -7.02 3.47
N PRO A 83 -21.39 -6.79 3.19
CA PRO A 83 -20.63 -7.68 2.32
C PRO A 83 -20.43 -9.05 2.97
N ASP A 84 -20.46 -10.10 2.16
CA ASP A 84 -20.20 -11.49 2.62
C ASP A 84 -18.73 -11.73 3.01
N ALA A 85 -17.82 -10.90 2.51
CA ALA A 85 -16.40 -10.95 2.82
C ALA A 85 -15.73 -9.59 2.63
N LEU A 86 -14.68 -9.35 3.42
CA LEU A 86 -13.80 -8.19 3.30
C LEU A 86 -12.38 -8.63 2.88
N LEU A 87 -11.83 -7.97 1.87
CA LEU A 87 -10.44 -8.07 1.47
C LEU A 87 -9.65 -6.83 1.92
N ILE A 88 -8.52 -7.06 2.57
CA ILE A 88 -7.55 -6.05 2.99
C ILE A 88 -6.17 -6.43 2.44
N LEU A 89 -5.39 -5.46 2.00
CA LEU A 89 -4.00 -5.67 1.60
C LEU A 89 -3.05 -4.90 2.53
N GLY A 90 -2.06 -5.60 3.07
CA GLY A 90 -0.93 -5.01 3.76
C GLY A 90 -1.31 -4.34 5.08
N ASP A 91 -0.56 -3.30 5.43
CA ASP A 91 -0.37 -2.84 6.80
C ASP A 91 -0.52 -1.32 6.98
N THR A 92 -1.16 -0.66 6.02
CA THR A 92 -1.49 0.77 6.14
C THR A 92 -2.58 0.99 7.19
N ASN A 93 -2.86 2.23 7.60
CA ASN A 93 -3.93 2.49 8.57
C ASN A 93 -5.31 2.00 8.07
N SER A 94 -5.49 1.85 6.75
CA SER A 94 -6.70 1.28 6.16
C SER A 94 -6.96 -0.16 6.55
N CYS A 95 -5.91 -0.93 6.89
CA CYS A 95 -6.07 -2.31 7.34
C CYS A 95 -6.87 -2.41 8.65
N LEU A 96 -6.96 -1.32 9.42
CA LEU A 96 -7.72 -1.28 10.67
C LEU A 96 -9.24 -1.22 10.46
N ALA A 97 -9.70 -1.09 9.22
CA ALA A 97 -11.09 -1.40 8.84
C ALA A 97 -11.46 -2.88 9.08
N VAL A 98 -10.48 -3.75 9.39
CA VAL A 98 -10.72 -5.10 9.91
C VAL A 98 -11.59 -5.10 11.17
N TYR A 99 -11.46 -4.10 12.04
CA TYR A 99 -12.17 -4.05 13.32
C TYR A 99 -13.71 -4.01 13.15
N PRO A 100 -14.31 -3.04 12.43
CA PRO A 100 -15.75 -3.01 12.22
C PRO A 100 -16.27 -4.25 11.47
N ALA A 101 -15.51 -4.78 10.50
CA ALA A 101 -15.86 -6.01 9.81
C ALA A 101 -15.99 -7.20 10.78
N LYS A 102 -15.02 -7.40 11.67
CA LYS A 102 -15.07 -8.47 12.68
C LYS A 102 -16.15 -8.27 13.72
N ARG A 103 -16.42 -7.04 14.14
CA ARG A 103 -17.55 -6.73 15.05
C ARG A 103 -18.89 -7.17 14.45
N ARG A 104 -19.00 -7.13 13.12
CA ARG A 104 -20.16 -7.57 12.33
C ARG A 104 -20.09 -9.02 11.87
N LYS A 105 -19.07 -9.77 12.30
CA LYS A 105 -18.84 -11.19 11.95
C LYS A 105 -18.65 -11.42 10.45
N ILE A 106 -18.14 -10.43 9.73
CA ILE A 106 -17.81 -10.55 8.32
C ILE A 106 -16.43 -11.20 8.21
N PRO A 107 -16.29 -12.31 7.45
CA PRO A 107 -15.00 -12.93 7.18
C PRO A 107 -14.00 -11.95 6.55
N VAL A 108 -12.78 -11.90 7.08
CA VAL A 108 -11.71 -11.05 6.54
C VAL A 108 -10.57 -11.87 5.94
N PHE A 109 -10.23 -11.55 4.69
CA PHE A 109 -9.07 -12.03 3.97
C PHE A 109 -7.99 -10.95 3.98
N HIS A 110 -6.82 -11.27 4.51
CA HIS A 110 -5.69 -10.34 4.59
C HIS A 110 -4.59 -10.77 3.62
N MET A 111 -4.38 -10.01 2.55
CA MET A 111 -3.27 -10.18 1.60
C MET A 111 -2.01 -9.47 2.08
N GLU A 112 -0.85 -10.03 1.73
CA GLU A 112 0.45 -9.59 2.25
C GLU A 112 0.60 -9.81 3.77
N ALA A 113 -0.10 -10.83 4.28
CA ALA A 113 -0.05 -11.18 5.70
C ALA A 113 1.34 -11.65 6.13
N GLY A 114 1.64 -11.47 7.43
CA GLY A 114 2.82 -12.05 8.06
C GLY A 114 4.14 -11.31 7.82
N ASN A 115 4.14 -10.11 7.26
CA ASN A 115 5.35 -9.28 7.19
C ASN A 115 5.85 -8.94 8.60
N ARG A 116 7.14 -9.10 8.89
CA ARG A 116 7.74 -8.70 10.18
C ARG A 116 9.09 -8.05 9.94
N CYS A 117 9.29 -6.87 10.53
CA CYS A 117 10.62 -6.26 10.65
C CYS A 117 11.19 -6.37 12.07
N PHE A 118 10.39 -6.81 13.05
CA PHE A 118 10.76 -6.98 14.45
C PHE A 118 11.16 -5.68 15.17
N ASP A 119 10.82 -4.53 14.59
CA ASP A 119 11.05 -3.21 15.16
C ASP A 119 9.73 -2.46 15.29
N GLN A 120 9.22 -2.35 16.52
CA GLN A 120 7.94 -1.68 16.81
C GLN A 120 8.01 -0.15 16.67
N ARG A 121 9.19 0.43 16.41
CA ARG A 121 9.31 1.84 16.04
C ARG A 121 8.80 2.10 14.61
N VAL A 122 8.70 1.06 13.78
CA VAL A 122 8.06 1.11 12.46
C VAL A 122 6.55 1.08 12.66
N PRO A 123 5.79 2.14 12.33
CA PRO A 123 4.36 2.22 12.59
C PRO A 123 3.57 1.05 11.98
N GLU A 124 3.95 0.60 10.78
CA GLU A 124 3.32 -0.51 10.07
C GLU A 124 3.45 -1.84 10.84
N GLU A 125 4.46 -2.01 11.70
CA GLU A 125 4.63 -3.22 12.53
C GLU A 125 3.50 -3.38 13.55
N ILE A 126 2.92 -2.27 14.03
CA ILE A 126 1.75 -2.27 14.91
C ILE A 126 0.53 -2.78 14.13
N ASN A 127 0.30 -2.21 12.96
CA ASN A 127 -0.83 -2.54 12.10
C ASN A 127 -0.80 -4.00 11.66
N ARG A 128 0.37 -4.50 11.21
CA ARG A 128 0.60 -5.92 10.81
C ARG A 128 0.09 -6.89 11.86
N LYS A 129 0.50 -6.70 13.12
CA LYS A 129 0.11 -7.58 14.22
C LYS A 129 -1.39 -7.56 14.48
N ILE A 130 -2.00 -6.38 14.41
CA ILE A 130 -3.45 -6.23 14.61
C ILE A 130 -4.20 -6.95 13.50
N VAL A 131 -3.92 -6.64 12.23
CA VAL A 131 -4.68 -7.20 11.10
C VAL A 131 -4.47 -8.71 10.97
N ASP A 132 -3.24 -9.22 11.12
CA ASP A 132 -2.95 -10.65 10.98
C ASP A 132 -3.71 -11.50 12.00
N HIS A 133 -3.76 -11.06 13.26
CA HIS A 133 -4.44 -11.78 14.36
C HIS A 133 -5.95 -11.58 14.35
N THR A 134 -6.44 -10.61 13.61
CA THR A 134 -7.87 -10.28 13.53
C THR A 134 -8.53 -10.87 12.28
N ALA A 135 -7.75 -11.09 11.21
CA ALA A 135 -8.21 -11.71 9.97
C ALA A 135 -8.59 -13.19 10.14
N ASP A 136 -9.51 -13.66 9.29
CA ASP A 136 -9.93 -15.06 9.27
C ASP A 136 -9.00 -15.91 8.40
N ILE A 137 -8.55 -15.36 7.26
CA ILE A 137 -7.62 -16.01 6.34
C ILE A 137 -6.46 -15.06 6.04
N ASN A 138 -5.24 -15.53 6.26
CA ASN A 138 -4.02 -14.81 5.98
C ASN A 138 -3.38 -15.33 4.69
N LEU A 139 -3.20 -14.44 3.71
CA LEU A 139 -2.68 -14.70 2.37
C LEU A 139 -1.27 -14.13 2.28
N THR A 140 -0.28 -15.01 2.40
CA THR A 140 1.14 -14.66 2.52
C THR A 140 1.84 -14.68 1.16
N TYR A 141 2.81 -13.79 0.97
CA TYR A 141 3.62 -13.76 -0.27
C TYR A 141 4.82 -14.72 -0.24
N SER A 142 5.28 -15.11 0.94
CA SER A 142 6.49 -15.91 1.09
C SER A 142 6.34 -16.97 2.19
N ASP A 143 7.16 -18.01 2.10
CA ASP A 143 7.25 -19.03 3.16
C ASP A 143 7.73 -18.43 4.49
N ILE A 144 8.57 -17.39 4.44
CA ILE A 144 9.06 -16.67 5.63
C ILE A 144 7.90 -16.01 6.37
N ALA A 145 7.04 -15.28 5.65
CA ALA A 145 5.88 -14.62 6.24
C ALA A 145 4.88 -15.64 6.83
N ARG A 146 4.65 -16.76 6.12
CA ARG A 146 3.86 -17.89 6.63
C ARG A 146 4.44 -18.44 7.93
N GLU A 147 5.74 -18.66 7.99
CA GLU A 147 6.43 -19.19 9.17
C GLU A 147 6.31 -18.24 10.37
N TYR A 148 6.36 -16.92 10.16
CA TYR A 148 6.13 -15.96 11.24
C TYR A 148 4.73 -16.08 11.83
N LEU A 149 3.68 -16.20 11.00
CA LEU A 149 2.32 -16.39 11.49
C LEU A 149 2.15 -17.70 12.26
N LEU A 150 2.76 -18.79 11.79
CA LEU A 150 2.75 -20.07 12.51
C LEU A 150 3.42 -19.98 13.88
N ARG A 151 4.56 -19.27 13.98
CA ARG A 151 5.24 -19.02 15.26
C ARG A 151 4.46 -18.13 16.21
N GLU A 152 3.62 -17.25 15.67
CA GLU A 152 2.68 -16.44 16.46
C GLU A 152 1.41 -17.22 16.85
N GLY A 153 1.30 -18.50 16.49
CA GLY A 153 0.22 -19.39 16.92
C GLY A 153 -1.02 -19.38 16.03
N LEU A 154 -0.95 -18.77 14.85
CA LEU A 154 -2.07 -18.80 13.90
C LEU A 154 -2.24 -20.19 13.29
N PRO A 155 -3.50 -20.64 13.07
CA PRO A 155 -3.78 -21.98 12.60
C PRO A 155 -3.40 -22.14 11.11
N ALA A 156 -2.70 -23.24 10.81
CA ALA A 156 -2.05 -23.45 9.52
C ALA A 156 -3.02 -23.57 8.33
N ASP A 157 -4.24 -24.06 8.56
CA ASP A 157 -5.33 -24.18 7.59
C ASP A 157 -5.91 -22.80 7.18
N ARG A 158 -5.60 -21.76 7.94
CA ARG A 158 -6.00 -20.37 7.66
C ARG A 158 -4.86 -19.52 7.09
N ILE A 159 -3.70 -20.11 6.80
CA ILE A 159 -2.55 -19.42 6.22
C ILE A 159 -2.23 -20.01 4.85
N ILE A 160 -2.55 -19.26 3.80
CA ILE A 160 -2.38 -19.68 2.40
C ILE A 160 -1.24 -18.86 1.80
N LYS A 161 -0.29 -19.52 1.14
CA LYS A 161 0.78 -18.83 0.40
C LYS A 161 0.30 -18.58 -1.03
N THR A 162 0.06 -17.32 -1.38
CA THR A 162 -0.37 -16.91 -2.73
C THR A 162 0.81 -16.49 -3.60
N GLY A 163 1.92 -16.06 -2.99
CA GLY A 163 2.97 -15.33 -3.72
C GLY A 163 2.61 -13.87 -3.93
N SER A 164 3.60 -13.08 -4.35
CA SER A 164 3.41 -11.65 -4.64
C SER A 164 2.66 -11.45 -5.97
N PRO A 165 1.64 -10.58 -6.04
CA PRO A 165 0.91 -10.28 -7.27
C PRO A 165 1.74 -9.44 -8.24
N MET A 166 2.91 -8.91 -7.81
CA MET A 166 3.70 -7.99 -8.62
C MET A 166 4.15 -8.59 -9.95
N PHE A 167 4.40 -9.90 -10.02
CA PHE A 167 4.75 -10.54 -11.29
C PHE A 167 3.59 -10.46 -12.29
N GLU A 168 2.36 -10.73 -11.84
CA GLU A 168 1.16 -10.62 -12.68
C GLU A 168 0.91 -9.17 -13.11
N VAL A 169 1.03 -8.22 -12.18
CA VAL A 169 0.90 -6.78 -12.45
C VAL A 169 1.90 -6.33 -13.51
N LEU A 170 3.19 -6.60 -13.31
CA LEU A 170 4.23 -6.20 -14.25
C LEU A 170 4.09 -6.87 -15.62
N SER A 171 3.71 -8.14 -15.64
CA SER A 171 3.48 -8.86 -16.90
C SER A 171 2.30 -8.30 -17.68
N TYR A 172 1.21 -7.94 -16.99
CA TYR A 172 0.03 -7.36 -17.63
C TYR A 172 0.30 -5.98 -18.23
N TYR A 173 1.05 -5.12 -17.52
CA TYR A 173 1.38 -3.77 -17.99
C TYR A 173 2.69 -3.69 -18.80
N HIS A 174 3.32 -4.83 -19.12
CA HIS A 174 4.62 -4.89 -19.80
C HIS A 174 4.64 -4.04 -21.08
N GLU A 175 3.66 -4.21 -21.96
CA GLU A 175 3.57 -3.43 -23.21
C GLU A 175 3.49 -1.91 -22.94
N LYS A 176 2.68 -1.47 -21.96
CA LYS A 176 2.59 -0.04 -21.59
C LYS A 176 3.93 0.49 -21.04
N ILE A 177 4.66 -0.34 -20.30
CA ILE A 177 5.97 0.00 -19.73
C ILE A 177 7.02 0.15 -20.84
N GLU A 178 7.10 -0.80 -21.77
CA GLU A 178 8.06 -0.78 -22.89
C GLU A 178 7.84 0.40 -23.84
N HIS A 179 6.59 0.85 -24.01
CA HIS A 179 6.25 2.01 -24.84
C HIS A 179 6.32 3.36 -24.10
N SER A 180 6.84 3.39 -22.86
CA SER A 180 6.94 4.62 -22.08
C SER A 180 7.97 5.60 -22.66
N ASP A 181 7.55 6.86 -22.84
CA ASP A 181 8.39 7.96 -23.33
C ASP A 181 9.25 8.63 -22.24
N VAL A 182 9.29 8.07 -21.04
CA VAL A 182 9.81 8.76 -19.83
C VAL A 182 11.26 9.22 -19.98
N LEU A 183 12.10 8.49 -20.72
CA LEU A 183 13.48 8.88 -20.97
C LEU A 183 13.56 10.12 -21.86
N GLU A 184 12.77 10.19 -22.93
CA GLU A 184 12.72 11.36 -23.82
C GLU A 184 12.17 12.58 -23.08
N ARG A 185 11.03 12.41 -22.40
CA ARG A 185 10.35 13.48 -21.65
C ARG A 185 11.21 14.09 -20.55
N LEU A 186 12.09 13.30 -19.93
CA LEU A 186 13.01 13.77 -18.89
C LEU A 186 14.43 14.09 -19.41
N GLY A 187 14.70 13.88 -20.70
CA GLY A 187 16.03 14.05 -21.30
C GLY A 187 17.09 13.15 -20.66
N LEU A 188 16.76 11.88 -20.44
CA LEU A 188 17.61 10.89 -19.81
C LEU A 188 18.17 9.91 -20.83
N VAL A 189 19.39 9.43 -20.59
CA VAL A 189 20.03 8.37 -21.37
C VAL A 189 20.04 7.10 -20.53
N SER A 190 19.66 5.97 -21.13
CA SER A 190 19.63 4.67 -20.43
C SER A 190 21.00 4.34 -19.81
N GLY A 191 21.02 3.98 -18.53
CA GLY A 191 22.24 3.70 -17.77
C GLY A 191 22.99 4.93 -17.23
N GLU A 192 22.58 6.15 -17.60
CA GLU A 192 23.30 7.40 -17.28
C GLU A 192 22.63 8.26 -16.20
N TYR A 193 21.84 7.62 -15.33
CA TYR A 193 21.19 8.28 -14.20
C TYR A 193 21.02 7.34 -13.00
N PHE A 194 20.85 7.94 -11.83
CA PHE A 194 20.33 7.27 -10.64
C PHE A 194 18.86 7.63 -10.46
N LEU A 195 18.03 6.65 -10.08
CA LEU A 195 16.66 6.87 -9.63
C LEU A 195 16.59 6.61 -8.13
N VAL A 196 16.14 7.61 -7.37
CA VAL A 196 16.01 7.54 -5.91
C VAL A 196 14.58 7.82 -5.53
N SER A 197 13.99 6.98 -4.68
CA SER A 197 12.74 7.27 -3.99
C SER A 197 12.97 7.18 -2.48
N ALA A 198 12.69 8.28 -1.78
CA ALA A 198 12.81 8.37 -0.33
C ALA A 198 11.55 9.04 0.24
N HIS A 199 10.74 8.25 0.95
CA HIS A 199 9.44 8.68 1.47
C HIS A 199 9.16 8.24 2.90
N ARG A 200 10.06 7.44 3.51
CA ARG A 200 9.88 6.94 4.86
C ARG A 200 10.09 8.03 5.90
N GLU A 201 9.18 8.09 6.89
CA GLU A 201 9.12 9.14 7.92
C GLU A 201 10.45 9.27 8.68
N GLU A 202 11.05 8.15 9.09
CA GLU A 202 12.29 8.12 9.86
C GLU A 202 13.52 8.70 9.12
N ASN A 203 13.47 8.70 7.78
CA ASN A 203 14.53 9.25 6.94
C ASN A 203 14.31 10.74 6.64
N ILE A 204 13.05 11.19 6.63
CA ILE A 204 12.68 12.55 6.20
C ILE A 204 12.49 13.49 7.37
N GLU A 205 12.00 13.05 8.54
CA GLU A 205 11.71 13.95 9.67
C GLU A 205 12.92 14.29 10.52
N SER A 206 13.85 13.35 10.69
CA SER A 206 15.09 13.62 11.43
C SER A 206 16.03 14.50 10.61
N ASP A 207 16.34 15.71 11.11
CA ASP A 207 17.32 16.61 10.49
C ASP A 207 18.66 15.94 10.21
N ARG A 208 19.12 15.10 11.15
CA ARG A 208 20.35 14.34 11.00
C ARG A 208 20.27 13.35 9.84
N ASN A 209 19.19 12.57 9.75
CA ASN A 209 19.06 11.57 8.68
C ASN A 209 18.84 12.24 7.32
N PHE A 210 18.04 13.31 7.29
CA PHE A 210 17.77 14.08 6.08
C PHE A 210 19.06 14.72 5.53
N GLN A 211 19.86 15.35 6.38
CA GLN A 211 21.16 15.91 5.96
C GLN A 211 22.11 14.82 5.43
N ARG A 212 22.14 13.64 6.07
CA ARG A 212 22.93 12.51 5.56
C ARG A 212 22.44 12.03 4.20
N LEU A 213 21.13 11.99 3.97
CA LEU A 213 20.56 11.65 2.66
C LEU A 213 21.01 12.66 1.60
N VAL A 214 20.89 13.97 1.88
CA VAL A 214 21.35 15.03 0.96
C VAL A 214 22.84 14.88 0.65
N THR A 215 23.68 14.67 1.67
CA THR A 215 25.12 14.44 1.47
C THR A 215 25.39 13.23 0.57
N ILE A 216 24.70 12.10 0.79
CA ILE A 216 24.86 10.91 -0.05
C ILE A 216 24.47 11.18 -1.50
N LEU A 217 23.37 11.91 -1.74
CA LEU A 217 22.92 12.24 -3.09
C LEU A 217 23.91 13.15 -3.82
N ASN A 218 24.47 14.14 -3.12
CA ASN A 218 25.50 15.01 -3.68
C ASN A 218 26.78 14.22 -3.98
N MET A 219 27.21 13.35 -3.06
CA MET A 219 28.37 12.48 -3.29
C MET A 219 28.19 11.55 -4.49
N LEU A 220 26.99 10.98 -4.69
CA LEU A 220 26.69 10.16 -5.88
C LEU A 220 26.80 10.98 -7.17
N ALA A 221 26.25 12.20 -7.19
CA ALA A 221 26.35 13.08 -8.33
C ALA A 221 27.81 13.49 -8.61
N ASP A 222 28.57 13.78 -7.56
CA ASP A 222 29.97 14.22 -7.66
C ASP A 222 30.92 13.10 -8.09
N GLU A 223 30.75 11.88 -7.56
CA GLU A 223 31.61 10.74 -7.88
C GLU A 223 31.35 10.22 -9.30
N PHE A 224 30.08 9.98 -9.63
CA PHE A 224 29.71 9.32 -10.88
C PHE A 224 29.45 10.30 -12.03
N LYS A 225 29.34 11.61 -11.76
CA LYS A 225 29.00 12.65 -12.74
C LYS A 225 27.72 12.35 -13.53
N LYS A 226 26.76 11.65 -12.90
CA LYS A 226 25.46 11.25 -13.48
C LYS A 226 24.32 12.02 -12.83
N ARG A 227 23.21 12.18 -13.56
CA ARG A 227 21.99 12.82 -13.03
C ARG A 227 21.39 11.94 -11.93
N VAL A 228 20.98 12.56 -10.82
CA VAL A 228 20.24 11.88 -9.74
C VAL A 228 18.80 12.36 -9.77
N ILE A 229 17.89 11.46 -10.15
CA ILE A 229 16.45 11.72 -10.25
C ILE A 229 15.81 11.28 -8.94
N VAL A 230 15.36 12.26 -8.15
CA VAL A 230 14.72 12.01 -6.86
C VAL A 230 13.21 12.12 -6.99
N SER A 231 12.51 10.99 -6.88
CA SER A 231 11.06 10.95 -6.75
C SER A 231 10.67 11.31 -5.31
N THR A 232 10.19 12.54 -5.11
CA THR A 232 9.87 13.08 -3.78
C THR A 232 8.39 13.00 -3.46
N HIS A 233 8.04 12.63 -2.22
CA HIS A 233 6.71 12.89 -1.67
C HIS A 233 6.53 14.40 -1.43
N PRO A 234 5.30 14.97 -1.50
CA PRO A 234 5.07 16.39 -1.19
C PRO A 234 5.64 16.86 0.15
N ARG A 235 5.67 15.98 1.16
CA ARG A 235 6.32 16.25 2.46
C ARG A 235 7.83 16.50 2.32
N THR A 236 8.54 15.65 1.58
CA THR A 236 9.98 15.82 1.30
C THR A 236 10.23 17.08 0.48
N ARG A 237 9.35 17.37 -0.49
CA ARG A 237 9.44 18.59 -1.30
C ARG A 237 9.32 19.88 -0.47
N LYS A 238 8.58 19.88 0.65
CA LYS A 238 8.51 21.03 1.56
C LYS A 238 9.80 21.28 2.36
N ARG A 239 10.68 20.28 2.44
CA ARG A 239 11.95 20.35 3.18
C ARG A 239 13.16 20.70 2.30
N ILE A 240 13.01 20.61 0.98
CA ILE A 240 14.00 20.99 -0.04
C ILE A 240 13.74 22.43 -0.44
#